data_AF-A0A2D9LH33-F1
#
_entry.id   AF-A0A2D9LH33-F1
#
_cell.length_a   1.000
_cell.length_b   1.000
_cell.length_c   1.000
_cell.angle_alpha   90.00
_cell.angle_beta   90.00
_cell.angle_gamma   90.00
#
_symmetry.space_group_name_H-M   'P 1'
#
loop_
_entity.id
_entity.type
_entity.pdbx_description
1 polymer ?
#
loop_
_entity_poly.entity_id
_entity_poly.type
_entity_poly.pdbx_seq_one_letter_code
_entity_poly.pdbx_strand_id
1 'polypeptide(L)'
;RYHAKVIQDVVKMLCAGLIHGDLSEFNVLVDADGPVIIDLPQAVDAAGNNSAAAMLERDVDNMRAYFGRFAPELLTTHYGKEMWALYEAGELHPDSKLTGHFEFDSHIANVDELMEVIDDAKEEEAERQARMRDDDDED
;
A
#
# COMPACT_ATOMS: atom_id res chain seq x y z
N ARG A 1 -1.91 21.71 10.33
CA ARG A 1 -0.45 22.02 10.37
C ARG A 1 0.39 20.76 10.60
N TYR A 2 0.15 19.97 11.66
CA TYR A 2 0.95 18.75 11.93
C TYR A 2 0.78 17.65 10.89
N HIS A 3 -0.46 17.35 10.50
CA HIS A 3 -0.74 16.41 9.41
C HIS A 3 0.13 16.70 8.17
N ALA A 4 0.11 17.94 7.66
CA ALA A 4 0.90 18.32 6.49
C ALA A 4 2.40 18.09 6.66
N LYS A 5 2.95 18.30 7.86
CA LYS A 5 4.37 18.03 8.14
C LYS A 5 4.67 16.54 8.14
N VAL A 6 3.82 15.72 8.78
CA VAL A 6 3.95 14.26 8.79
C VAL A 6 3.88 13.70 7.36
N ILE A 7 2.89 14.13 6.58
CA ILE A 7 2.75 13.76 5.16
C ILE A 7 4.00 14.16 4.35
N GLN A 8 4.56 15.35 4.57
CA GLN A 8 5.80 15.77 3.92
C GLN A 8 7.00 14.89 4.29
N ASP A 9 7.07 14.42 5.53
CA ASP A 9 8.14 13.54 5.98
C ASP A 9 7.97 12.13 5.38
N VAL A 10 6.74 11.63 5.25
CA VAL A 10 6.45 10.38 4.51
C VAL A 10 6.88 10.48 3.04
N VAL A 11 6.61 11.61 2.37
CA VAL A 11 7.12 11.84 0.99
C VAL A 11 8.64 11.73 0.95
N LYS A 12 9.35 12.37 1.89
CA LYS A 12 10.83 12.33 1.93
C LYS A 12 11.36 10.92 2.20
N MET A 13 10.70 10.17 3.08
CA MET A 13 11.05 8.77 3.34
C MET A 13 10.90 7.96 2.06
N LEU A 14 9.77 8.10 1.36
CA LEU A 14 9.53 7.37 0.11
C LEU A 14 10.52 7.77 -0.99
N CYS A 15 10.84 9.05 -1.14
CA CYS A 15 11.91 9.51 -2.04
C CYS A 15 13.30 8.95 -1.69
N ALA A 16 13.53 8.59 -0.42
CA ALA A 16 14.74 7.91 0.03
C ALA A 16 14.68 6.37 -0.13
N GLY A 17 13.60 5.85 -0.72
CA GLY A 17 13.37 4.41 -0.90
C GLY A 17 12.85 3.71 0.36
N LEU A 18 12.35 4.46 1.35
CA LEU A 18 11.94 3.94 2.65
C LEU A 18 10.44 4.13 2.88
N ILE A 19 9.80 3.07 3.40
CA ILE A 19 8.46 3.13 3.97
C ILE A 19 8.60 2.80 5.46
N HIS A 20 7.90 3.52 6.33
CA HIS A 20 8.01 3.29 7.78
C HIS A 20 7.59 1.86 8.16
N GLY A 21 6.51 1.35 7.58
CA GLY A 21 6.04 -0.02 7.76
C GLY A 21 5.32 -0.28 9.08
N ASP A 22 5.09 0.74 9.91
CA ASP A 22 4.28 0.71 11.13
C ASP A 22 3.89 2.13 11.61
N LEU A 23 3.58 3.04 10.68
CA LEU A 23 3.31 4.42 11.07
C LEU A 23 1.94 4.54 11.78
N SER A 24 1.95 5.07 13.00
CA SER A 24 0.77 5.34 13.83
C SER A 24 0.98 6.59 14.67
N GLU A 25 -0.05 7.07 15.37
CA GLU A 25 0.06 8.25 16.24
C GLU A 25 1.05 8.06 17.40
N PHE A 26 1.36 6.80 17.74
CA PHE A 26 2.31 6.45 18.79
C PHE A 26 3.77 6.57 18.32
N ASN A 27 3.99 6.52 17.00
CA ASN A 27 5.31 6.61 16.38
C ASN A 27 5.61 8.02 15.85
N VAL A 28 4.87 9.03 16.33
CA VAL A 28 5.08 10.45 16.04
C VAL A 28 5.23 11.21 17.35
N LEU A 29 6.42 11.76 17.59
CA LEU A 29 6.69 12.64 18.72
C LEU A 29 6.46 14.10 18.31
N VAL A 30 6.02 14.95 19.24
CA VAL A 30 5.80 16.37 18.98
C VAL A 30 6.57 17.19 20.00
N ASP A 31 7.40 18.11 19.52
CA ASP A 31 8.11 19.10 20.35
C ASP A 31 7.77 20.55 19.90
N ALA A 32 8.61 21.51 20.28
CA ALA A 32 8.44 22.92 19.94
C ALA A 32 8.58 23.20 18.43
N ASP A 33 9.32 22.36 17.70
CA ASP A 33 9.62 22.51 16.28
C ASP A 33 8.61 21.75 15.39
N GLY A 34 7.94 20.73 15.94
CA GLY A 34 6.78 20.08 15.33
C GLY A 34 6.79 18.56 15.46
N PRO A 35 6.01 17.84 14.64
CA PRO A 35 5.99 16.38 14.64
C PRO A 35 7.26 15.80 14.02
N VAL A 36 7.76 14.72 14.62
CA VAL A 36 8.92 13.93 14.19
C VAL A 36 8.54 12.44 14.20
N ILE A 37 8.75 11.78 13.08
CA ILE A 37 8.56 10.33 12.93
C ILE A 37 9.75 9.59 13.57
N ILE A 38 9.47 8.56 14.35
CA ILE A 38 10.47 7.73 15.04
C ILE A 38 10.33 6.25 14.65
N ASP A 39 11.07 5.36 15.32
CA ASP A 39 10.97 3.90 15.19
C ASP A 39 11.20 3.34 13.77
N LEU A 40 12.32 3.75 13.16
CA LEU A 40 12.77 3.29 11.85
C LEU A 40 13.34 1.86 11.74
N PRO A 41 13.64 1.08 12.80
CA PRO A 41 14.08 -0.32 12.62
C PRO A 41 13.11 -1.21 11.83
N GLN A 42 11.82 -0.84 11.79
CA GLN A 42 10.78 -1.55 11.02
C GLN A 42 10.63 -1.02 9.59
N ALA A 43 11.42 -0.03 9.18
CA ALA A 43 11.33 0.55 7.85
C ALA A 43 11.68 -0.48 6.77
N VAL A 44 10.90 -0.48 5.69
CA VAL A 44 11.04 -1.41 4.57
C VAL A 44 11.49 -0.69 3.31
N ASP A 45 12.20 -1.40 2.45
CA ASP A 45 12.59 -0.93 1.12
C ASP A 45 11.36 -0.85 0.20
N ALA A 46 11.13 0.35 -0.35
CA ALA A 46 10.02 0.62 -1.24
C ALA A 46 10.16 -0.06 -2.62
N ALA A 47 11.39 -0.31 -3.08
CA ALA A 47 11.64 -0.94 -4.39
C ALA A 47 11.70 -2.47 -4.30
N GLY A 48 12.11 -3.01 -3.16
CA GLY A 48 12.37 -4.44 -2.97
C GLY A 48 11.21 -5.25 -2.39
N ASN A 49 10.10 -4.62 -2.01
CA ASN A 49 8.99 -5.29 -1.31
C ASN A 49 7.70 -5.24 -2.13
N ASN A 50 7.16 -6.40 -2.51
CA ASN A 50 5.89 -6.53 -3.25
C ASN A 50 4.69 -5.94 -2.50
N SER A 51 4.79 -5.81 -1.16
CA SER A 51 3.75 -5.20 -0.33
C SER A 51 4.00 -3.72 -0.03
N ALA A 52 5.03 -3.09 -0.60
CA ALA A 52 5.40 -1.70 -0.35
C ALA A 52 4.23 -0.73 -0.53
N ALA A 53 3.51 -0.81 -1.66
CA ALA A 53 2.36 0.04 -1.95
C ALA A 53 1.31 0.01 -0.83
N ALA A 54 0.92 -1.21 -0.44
CA ALA A 54 -0.09 -1.43 0.60
C ALA A 54 0.40 -0.99 2.00
N MET A 55 1.69 -1.18 2.31
CA MET A 55 2.28 -0.73 3.56
C MET A 55 2.31 0.79 3.66
N LEU A 56 2.70 1.48 2.58
CA LEU A 56 2.65 2.94 2.50
C LEU A 56 1.22 3.46 2.65
N GLU A 57 0.27 2.87 1.90
CA GLU A 57 -1.14 3.26 1.97
C GLU A 57 -1.66 3.13 3.40
N ARG A 58 -1.38 2.01 4.08
CA ARG A 58 -1.77 1.79 5.47
C ARG A 58 -1.16 2.82 6.42
N ASP A 59 0.13 3.11 6.29
CA ASP A 59 0.83 4.10 7.11
C ASP A 59 0.21 5.50 6.96
N VAL A 60 -0.08 5.92 5.73
CA VAL A 60 -0.71 7.20 5.43
C VAL A 60 -2.19 7.22 5.88
N ASP A 61 -2.91 6.12 5.72
CA ASP A 61 -4.30 5.98 6.14
C ASP A 61 -4.46 6.01 7.66
N ASN A 62 -3.52 5.45 8.42
CA ASN A 62 -3.47 5.59 9.87
C ASN A 62 -3.35 7.06 10.28
N MET A 63 -2.47 7.81 9.61
CA MET A 63 -2.33 9.26 9.84
C MET A 63 -3.59 10.01 9.46
N ARG A 64 -4.19 9.71 8.31
CA ARG A 64 -5.47 10.27 7.88
C ARG A 64 -6.56 10.03 8.93
N ALA A 65 -6.68 8.80 9.43
CA ALA A 65 -7.69 8.43 10.40
C ALA A 65 -7.51 9.14 11.74
N TYR A 66 -6.25 9.22 12.23
CA TYR A 66 -5.96 9.92 13.48
C TYR A 66 -6.24 11.42 13.38
N PHE A 67 -5.65 12.10 12.39
CA PHE A 67 -5.86 13.55 12.22
C PHE A 67 -7.28 13.89 11.79
N GLY A 68 -7.96 12.99 11.08
CA GLY A 68 -9.37 13.13 10.68
C GLY A 68 -10.36 13.26 11.85
N ARG A 69 -9.97 12.81 13.05
CA ARG A 69 -10.76 13.06 14.28
C ARG A 69 -10.85 14.55 14.64
N PHE A 70 -9.89 15.35 14.18
CA PHE A 70 -9.80 16.79 14.46
C PHE A 70 -10.03 17.65 13.21
N ALA A 71 -9.80 17.10 12.02
CA ALA A 71 -9.97 17.74 10.72
C ALA A 71 -10.70 16.77 9.77
N PRO A 72 -12.03 16.67 9.84
CA PRO A 72 -12.82 15.69 9.11
C PRO A 72 -12.63 15.73 7.58
N GLU A 73 -12.28 16.88 7.02
CA GLU A 73 -11.95 17.06 5.61
C GLU A 73 -10.79 16.16 5.13
N LEU A 74 -9.91 15.71 6.03
CA LEU A 74 -8.84 14.79 5.69
C LEU A 74 -9.35 13.39 5.34
N LEU A 75 -10.52 13.00 5.86
CA LEU A 75 -11.06 11.65 5.67
C LEU A 75 -11.42 11.34 4.21
N THR A 76 -11.56 12.37 3.38
CA THR A 76 -11.84 12.24 1.94
C THR A 76 -10.57 12.29 1.08
N THR A 77 -9.39 12.29 1.69
CA THR A 77 -8.10 12.36 0.97
C THR A 77 -7.47 10.99 0.76
N HIS A 78 -6.72 10.87 -0.34
CA HIS A 78 -6.06 9.64 -0.78
C HIS A 78 -4.56 9.84 -1.01
N TYR A 79 -3.89 10.51 -0.05
CA TYR A 79 -2.47 10.83 -0.12
C TYR A 79 -1.58 9.60 -0.35
N GLY A 80 -1.88 8.45 0.26
CA GLY A 80 -1.05 7.24 0.10
C GLY A 80 -1.00 6.75 -1.36
N LYS A 81 -2.15 6.73 -2.03
CA LYS A 81 -2.27 6.34 -3.44
C LYS A 81 -1.63 7.35 -4.38
N GLU A 82 -1.87 8.64 -4.13
CA GLU A 82 -1.25 9.73 -4.90
C GLU A 82 0.28 9.69 -4.80
N MET A 83 0.83 9.50 -3.59
CA MET A 83 2.28 9.35 -3.38
C MET A 83 2.85 8.16 -4.15
N TRP A 84 2.18 7.01 -4.06
CA TRP A 84 2.65 5.79 -4.72
C TRP A 84 2.65 5.94 -6.24
N ALA A 85 1.59 6.49 -6.83
CA ALA A 85 1.52 6.69 -8.28
C ALA A 85 2.61 7.65 -8.79
N LEU A 86 2.87 8.74 -8.07
CA LEU A 86 3.99 9.64 -8.38
C LEU A 86 5.35 8.94 -8.23
N TYR A 87 5.50 8.08 -7.23
CA TYR A 87 6.72 7.32 -7.01
C TYR A 87 6.99 6.31 -8.14
N GLU A 88 5.97 5.53 -8.53
CA GLU A 88 6.06 4.59 -9.65
C GLU A 88 6.33 5.27 -10.99
N ALA A 89 5.77 6.47 -11.19
CA ALA A 89 6.03 7.29 -12.37
C ALA A 89 7.44 7.93 -12.36
N GLY A 90 8.16 7.89 -11.23
CA GLY A 90 9.44 8.58 -11.06
C GLY A 90 9.32 10.11 -10.94
N GLU A 91 8.13 10.61 -10.62
CA GLU A 91 7.78 12.04 -10.54
C GLU A 91 7.65 12.55 -9.09
N LEU A 92 7.80 11.66 -8.10
CA LEU A 92 7.80 12.04 -6.70
C LEU A 92 9.13 12.69 -6.30
N HIS A 93 9.04 13.92 -5.80
CA HIS A 93 10.16 14.71 -5.30
C HIS A 93 9.96 15.11 -3.84
N PRO A 94 11.05 15.39 -3.09
CA PRO A 94 10.96 15.78 -1.67
C PRO A 94 10.14 17.04 -1.39
N ASP A 95 9.84 17.85 -2.40
CA ASP A 95 9.03 19.08 -2.35
C ASP A 95 7.71 18.98 -3.13
N SER A 96 7.37 17.79 -3.67
CA SER A 96 6.12 17.53 -4.39
C SER A 96 4.91 17.99 -3.59
N LYS A 97 4.02 18.72 -4.28
CA LYS A 97 2.77 19.23 -3.70
C LYS A 97 1.66 18.25 -4.01
N LEU A 98 1.29 17.49 -2.99
CA LEU A 98 0.17 16.56 -3.06
C LEU A 98 -1.16 17.30 -2.98
N THR A 99 -2.10 16.86 -3.79
CA THR A 99 -3.46 17.37 -3.87
C THR A 99 -4.38 16.72 -2.85
N GLY A 100 -4.05 15.50 -2.42
CA GLY A 100 -4.91 14.65 -1.60
C GLY A 100 -6.00 13.95 -2.41
N HIS A 101 -6.03 14.13 -3.73
CA HIS A 101 -6.99 13.51 -4.63
C HIS A 101 -6.31 12.42 -5.45
N PHE A 102 -6.98 11.29 -5.58
CA PHE A 102 -6.53 10.19 -6.42
C PHE A 102 -7.70 9.67 -7.24
N GLU A 103 -7.53 9.61 -8.55
CA GLU A 103 -8.51 9.01 -9.44
C GLU A 103 -8.31 7.51 -9.42
N PHE A 104 -9.29 6.79 -8.85
CA PHE A 104 -9.25 5.34 -8.83
C PHE A 104 -9.47 4.83 -10.25
N ASP A 105 -8.52 4.06 -10.76
CA ASP A 105 -8.78 3.32 -11.98
C ASP A 105 -9.94 2.36 -11.71
N SER A 106 -11.05 2.61 -12.40
CA SER A 106 -12.28 1.83 -12.27
C SER A 106 -12.27 0.61 -13.19
N HIS A 107 -11.16 0.36 -13.89
CA HIS A 107 -10.91 -0.93 -14.50
C HIS A 107 -10.77 -2.00 -13.42
N ILE A 108 -11.92 -2.55 -13.04
CA ILE A 108 -12.03 -3.87 -12.42
C ILE A 108 -11.29 -4.83 -13.35
N ALA A 109 -10.13 -5.32 -12.93
CA ALA A 109 -9.49 -6.46 -13.58
C ALA A 109 -10.57 -7.53 -13.78
N ASN A 110 -10.70 -8.06 -15.00
CA ASN A 110 -11.80 -8.94 -15.34
C ASN A 110 -11.76 -10.21 -14.47
N VAL A 111 -12.52 -10.19 -13.36
CA VAL A 111 -12.54 -11.29 -12.39
C VAL A 111 -13.08 -12.56 -13.05
N ASP A 112 -13.91 -12.42 -14.08
CA ASP A 112 -14.44 -13.55 -14.84
C ASP A 112 -13.30 -14.28 -15.58
N GLU A 113 -12.36 -13.56 -16.19
CA GLU A 113 -11.20 -14.15 -16.87
C GLU A 113 -10.26 -14.87 -15.86
N LEU A 114 -10.08 -14.30 -14.66
CA LEU A 114 -9.29 -14.95 -13.62
C LEU A 114 -9.97 -16.22 -13.08
N MET A 115 -11.30 -16.20 -12.95
CA MET A 115 -12.08 -17.36 -12.51
C MET A 115 -12.05 -18.49 -13.54
N GLU A 116 -12.12 -18.17 -14.84
CA GLU A 116 -11.97 -19.15 -15.93
C GLU A 116 -10.61 -19.87 -15.83
N VAL A 117 -9.51 -19.12 -15.64
CA VAL A 117 -8.17 -19.71 -15.47
C VAL A 117 -8.07 -20.63 -14.25
N ILE A 118 -8.72 -20.27 -13.14
CA ILE A 118 -8.73 -21.10 -11.91
C ILE A 118 -9.53 -22.38 -12.12
N ASP A 119 -10.66 -22.31 -12.80
CA ASP A 119 -11.53 -23.47 -13.03
C ASP A 119 -10.89 -24.44 -14.03
N ASP A 120 -10.26 -23.96 -15.11
CA ASP A 120 -9.49 -24.79 -16.05
C ASP A 120 -8.35 -25.54 -15.33
N ALA A 121 -7.60 -24.85 -14.46
CA ALA A 121 -6.51 -25.47 -13.70
C ALA A 121 -7.00 -26.56 -12.74
N LYS A 122 -8.20 -26.39 -12.15
CA LYS A 122 -8.82 -27.40 -11.29
C LYS A 122 -9.32 -28.61 -12.08
N GLU A 123 -9.85 -28.40 -13.29
CA GLU A 123 -10.30 -29.49 -14.15
C GLU A 123 -9.12 -30.35 -14.61
N GLU A 124 -8.03 -29.74 -15.05
CA GLU A 124 -6.80 -30.48 -15.41
C GLU A 124 -6.22 -31.29 -14.23
N GLU A 125 -6.24 -30.72 -13.02
CA GLU A 125 -5.77 -31.41 -11.83
C GLU A 125 -6.68 -32.59 -11.45
N ALA A 126 -8.01 -32.44 -11.59
CA ALA A 126 -8.97 -33.51 -11.35
C ALA A 126 -8.78 -34.67 -12.34
N GLU A 127 -8.56 -34.38 -13.63
CA GLU A 127 -8.25 -35.41 -14.62
C GLU A 127 -6.94 -36.14 -14.32
N ARG A 128 -5.91 -35.41 -13.88
CA ARG A 128 -4.62 -36.01 -13.49
C ARG A 128 -4.79 -36.94 -12.31
N GLN A 129 -5.56 -36.56 -11.29
CA GLN A 129 -5.82 -37.40 -10.12
C GLN A 129 -6.68 -38.63 -10.47
N ALA A 130 -7.64 -38.50 -11.39
CA ALA A 130 -8.43 -39.63 -11.87
C ALA A 130 -7.56 -40.68 -12.57
N ARG A 131 -6.66 -40.25 -13.48
CA ARG A 131 -5.70 -41.14 -14.14
C ARG A 131 -4.79 -41.87 -13.14
N MET A 132 -4.30 -41.17 -12.12
CA MET A 132 -3.47 -41.80 -11.07
C MET A 132 -4.25 -42.80 -10.21
N ARG A 133 -5.53 -42.56 -9.94
CA ARG A 133 -6.37 -43.49 -9.18
C ARG A 133 -6.69 -44.76 -9.98
N ASP A 134 -7.00 -44.62 -11.26
CA ASP A 134 -7.26 -45.76 -12.13
C ASP A 134 -5.99 -46.63 -12.29
N ASP A 135 -4.81 -46.01 -12.36
CA ASP A 135 -3.53 -46.73 -12.41
C ASP A 135 -3.19 -47.47 -11.09
N ASP A 136 -3.60 -46.93 -9.92
CA ASP A 136 -3.38 -47.55 -8.60
C ASP A 136 -4.39 -48.69 -8.28
N ASP A 137 -5.56 -48.73 -8.94
CA ASP A 137 -6.60 -49.76 -8.77
C ASP A 137 -6.42 -50.99 -9.70
N GLU A 138 -5.47 -50.96 -10.65
CA GLU A 138 -5.14 -52.07 -11.57
C GLU A 138 -4.00 -53.02 -11.11
N ASP A 139 -3.37 -52.77 -9.94
CA ASP A 139 -2.37 -53.65 -9.28
C ASP A 139 -2.97 -54.53 -8.15
#